data_AF-A0AAV4D0H5-F1
#
_entry.id   AF-A0AAV4D0H5-F1
#
_cell.length_a   1.000
_cell.length_b   1.000
_cell.length_c   1.000
_cell.angle_alpha   90.00
_cell.angle_beta   90.00
_cell.angle_gamma   90.00
#
_symmetry.space_group_name_H-M   'P 1'
#
loop_
_entity.id
_entity.type
_entity.pdbx_description
1 polymer ?
#
loop_
_entity_poly.entity_id
_entity_poly.type
_entity_poly.pdbx_seq_one_letter_code
_entity_poly.pdbx_strand_id
1 'polypeptide(L)'
;MATMEEIVKQADLLGYRGEKREEYLKQEFKLLAERQEEKEEAERQERKEKEEAEPSTEEHCIELTSSIPVRQRPYPVPYAMRQTLRDELVIVVLLKPLD
;
A
#
# COMPACT_ATOMS: atom_id res chain seq x y z
N MET A 1 -20.25 11.89 -4.10
CA MET A 1 -19.50 13.13 -4.38
C MET A 1 -20.35 13.90 -5.36
N ALA A 2 -20.82 15.09 -5.00
CA ALA A 2 -21.61 15.88 -5.93
C ALA A 2 -20.73 16.32 -7.10
N THR A 3 -21.17 16.11 -8.32
CA THR A 3 -20.45 16.53 -9.53
C THR A 3 -20.78 17.98 -9.87
N MET A 4 -19.94 18.66 -10.66
CA MET A 4 -20.20 20.04 -11.09
C MET A 4 -21.59 20.19 -11.74
N GLU A 5 -22.04 19.19 -12.50
CA GLU A 5 -23.36 19.18 -13.14
C GLU A 5 -24.50 19.08 -12.14
N GLU A 6 -24.31 18.38 -11.03
CA GLU A 6 -25.31 18.26 -9.97
C GLU A 6 -25.47 19.58 -9.21
N ILE A 7 -24.37 20.29 -8.94
CA ILE A 7 -24.40 21.62 -8.29
C ILE A 7 -25.20 22.62 -9.14
N VAL A 8 -25.00 22.60 -10.47
CA VAL A 8 -25.74 23.47 -11.40
C VAL A 8 -27.23 23.11 -11.41
N LYS A 9 -27.57 21.82 -11.50
CA LYS A 9 -28.97 21.35 -11.42
C LYS A 9 -29.61 21.72 -10.08
N GLN A 10 -28.86 21.67 -8.99
CA GLN A 10 -29.34 22.00 -7.66
C GLN A 10 -29.63 23.50 -7.52
N ALA A 11 -28.79 24.36 -8.09
CA ALA A 11 -29.06 25.80 -8.18
C ALA A 11 -30.33 26.11 -8.99
N ASP A 12 -30.56 25.37 -10.08
CA ASP A 12 -31.75 25.50 -10.92
C ASP A 12 -33.01 24.99 -10.21
N LEU A 13 -32.92 23.89 -9.45
CA LEU A 13 -34.00 23.34 -8.62
C LEU A 13 -34.38 24.27 -7.45
N LEU A 14 -33.41 24.95 -6.86
CA LEU A 14 -33.62 25.95 -5.81
C LEU A 14 -34.15 27.28 -6.36
N GLY A 15 -34.22 27.43 -7.69
CA GLY A 15 -34.78 28.59 -8.36
C GLY A 15 -33.92 29.84 -8.26
N TYR A 16 -32.62 29.72 -7.93
CA TYR A 16 -31.71 30.85 -7.92
C TYR A 16 -31.54 31.42 -9.34
N ARG A 17 -31.59 32.74 -9.48
CA ARG A 17 -31.39 33.46 -10.76
C ARG A 17 -30.50 34.68 -10.57
N GLY A 18 -29.81 35.08 -11.64
CA GLY A 18 -28.94 36.26 -11.65
C GLY A 18 -27.79 36.13 -10.62
N GLU A 19 -27.53 37.23 -9.91
CA GLU A 19 -26.41 37.35 -8.96
C GLU A 19 -26.43 36.28 -7.85
N LYS A 20 -27.61 35.95 -7.32
CA LYS A 20 -27.75 34.91 -6.28
C LYS A 20 -27.34 33.51 -6.75
N ARG A 21 -27.53 33.22 -8.05
CA ARG A 21 -27.08 31.94 -8.64
C ARG A 21 -25.57 31.92 -8.77
N GLU A 22 -24.97 33.03 -9.18
CA GLU A 22 -23.52 33.13 -9.31
C GLU A 22 -22.82 33.05 -7.94
N GLU A 23 -23.37 33.67 -6.91
CA GLU A 23 -22.83 33.58 -5.55
C GLU A 23 -22.90 32.15 -5.00
N TYR A 24 -24.03 31.47 -5.17
CA TYR A 24 -24.20 30.08 -4.76
C TYR A 24 -23.22 29.14 -5.49
N LEU A 25 -23.12 29.26 -6.82
CA LEU A 25 -22.20 28.45 -7.61
C LEU A 25 -20.74 28.69 -7.21
N LYS A 26 -20.34 29.95 -6.99
CA LYS A 26 -18.99 30.29 -6.51
C LYS A 26 -18.67 29.66 -5.16
N GLN A 27 -19.62 29.67 -4.22
CA GLN A 27 -19.45 29.04 -2.90
C GLN A 27 -19.33 27.52 -3.00
N GLU A 28 -20.22 26.88 -3.74
CA GLU A 28 -20.22 25.42 -3.90
C GLU A 28 -19.01 24.91 -4.68
N PHE A 29 -18.57 25.61 -5.73
CA PHE A 29 -17.34 25.25 -6.44
C PHE A 29 -16.09 25.43 -5.57
N LYS A 30 -16.06 26.44 -4.70
CA LYS A 30 -14.96 26.63 -3.75
C LYS A 30 -14.91 25.49 -2.73
N LEU A 31 -16.04 25.12 -2.16
CA LEU A 31 -16.15 23.96 -1.24
C LEU A 31 -15.78 22.65 -1.94
N LEU A 32 -16.11 22.49 -3.21
CA LEU A 32 -15.75 21.32 -3.99
C LEU A 32 -14.24 21.25 -4.24
N ALA A 33 -13.58 22.40 -4.52
CA ALA A 33 -12.14 22.48 -4.66
C ALA A 33 -11.41 22.15 -3.35
N GLU A 34 -11.83 22.73 -2.23
CA GLU A 34 -11.26 22.45 -0.90
C GLU A 34 -11.35 20.96 -0.56
N ARG A 35 -12.48 20.30 -0.85
CA ARG A 35 -12.63 18.85 -0.65
C ARG A 35 -11.81 17.98 -1.61
N GLN A 36 -11.51 18.47 -2.81
CA GLN A 36 -10.63 17.76 -3.74
C GLN A 36 -9.18 17.85 -3.26
N GLU A 37 -8.75 19.02 -2.78
CA GLU A 37 -7.44 19.21 -2.17
C GLU A 37 -7.28 18.32 -0.94
N GLU A 38 -8.25 18.29 -0.02
CA GLU A 38 -8.21 17.39 1.16
C GLU A 38 -8.10 15.91 0.76
N LYS A 39 -8.79 15.48 -0.30
CA LYS A 39 -8.72 14.11 -0.80
C LYS A 39 -7.38 13.79 -1.44
N GLU A 40 -6.83 14.71 -2.23
CA GLU A 40 -5.50 14.56 -2.79
C GLU A 40 -4.43 14.54 -1.70
N GLU A 41 -4.55 15.37 -0.67
CA GLU A 41 -3.64 15.38 0.47
C GLU A 41 -3.72 14.08 1.27
N ALA A 42 -4.93 13.57 1.54
CA ALA A 42 -5.13 12.28 2.18
C ALA A 42 -4.58 11.12 1.35
N GLU A 43 -4.80 11.13 0.02
CA GLU A 43 -4.25 10.09 -0.86
C GLU A 43 -2.70 10.19 -0.95
N ARG A 44 -2.14 11.39 -0.97
CA ARG A 44 -0.68 11.59 -0.91
C ARG A 44 -0.11 11.11 0.42
N GLN A 45 -0.79 11.33 1.54
CA GLN A 45 -0.38 10.80 2.84
C GLN A 45 -0.47 9.28 2.85
N GLU A 46 -1.56 8.68 2.37
CA GLU A 46 -1.73 7.23 2.31
C GLU A 46 -0.69 6.57 1.40
N ARG A 47 -0.32 7.22 0.28
CA ARG A 47 0.78 6.75 -0.59
C ARG A 47 2.12 6.79 0.11
N LYS A 48 2.42 7.85 0.86
CA LYS A 48 3.66 7.94 1.66
C LYS A 48 3.71 6.92 2.77
N GLU A 49 2.60 6.72 3.49
CA GLU A 49 2.50 5.70 4.54
C GLU A 49 2.65 4.28 3.95
N LYS A 50 2.13 4.02 2.75
CA LYS A 50 2.33 2.74 2.05
C LYS A 50 3.78 2.56 1.61
N GLU A 51 4.42 3.59 1.09
CA GLU A 51 5.84 3.57 0.70
C GLU A 51 6.76 3.36 1.91
N GLU A 52 6.42 3.95 3.07
CA GLU A 52 7.14 3.73 4.33
C GLU A 52 6.81 2.35 4.98
N ALA A 53 5.64 1.79 4.71
CA ALA A 53 5.20 0.50 5.24
C ALA A 53 5.65 -0.70 4.40
N GLU A 54 6.27 -0.49 3.24
CA GLU A 54 6.94 -1.58 2.53
C GLU A 54 8.13 -2.04 3.37
N PRO A 55 8.16 -3.31 3.83
CA PRO A 55 9.31 -3.80 4.58
C PRO A 55 10.52 -3.71 3.65
N SER A 56 11.60 -3.08 4.13
CA SER A 56 12.80 -2.92 3.30
C SER A 56 13.27 -4.30 2.84
N THR A 57 13.43 -4.44 1.53
CA THR A 57 14.01 -5.62 0.89
C THR A 57 15.54 -5.59 0.95
N GLU A 58 16.11 -4.65 1.69
CA GLU A 58 17.54 -4.47 1.83
C GLU A 58 18.14 -5.67 2.55
N GLU A 59 19.08 -6.35 1.88
CA GLU A 59 19.83 -7.45 2.47
C GLU A 59 20.60 -6.95 3.70
N HIS A 60 20.14 -7.34 4.88
CA HIS A 60 20.87 -7.06 6.10
C HIS A 60 22.21 -7.81 6.09
N CYS A 61 23.31 -7.07 6.16
CA CYS A 61 24.64 -7.65 6.28
C CYS A 61 24.81 -8.26 7.68
N ILE A 62 24.85 -9.60 7.76
CA ILE A 62 25.13 -10.33 9.00
C ILE A 62 26.62 -10.63 9.05
N GLU A 63 27.36 -9.85 9.84
CA GLU A 63 28.78 -10.09 10.09
C GLU A 63 28.96 -11.31 11.00
N LEU A 64 29.72 -12.30 10.52
CA LEU A 64 30.07 -13.46 11.32
C LEU A 64 31.24 -13.13 12.25
N THR A 65 31.16 -13.59 13.50
CA THR A 65 32.25 -13.45 14.48
C THR A 65 33.46 -14.32 14.17
N SER A 66 33.29 -15.35 13.33
CA SER A 66 34.38 -16.21 12.87
C SER A 66 34.09 -16.79 11.49
N SER A 67 35.16 -17.07 10.73
CA SER A 67 35.09 -17.80 9.46
C SER A 67 34.99 -19.32 9.63
N ILE A 68 35.08 -19.82 10.86
CA ILE A 68 35.03 -21.25 11.14
C ILE A 68 33.55 -21.65 11.30
N PRO A 69 33.05 -22.64 10.54
CA PRO A 69 31.69 -23.10 10.71
C PRO A 69 31.51 -23.72 12.09
N VAL A 70 30.37 -23.46 12.72
CA VAL A 70 30.01 -24.04 14.03
C VAL A 70 30.17 -25.56 14.02
N ARG A 71 29.87 -26.21 12.88
CA ARG A 71 30.05 -27.65 12.67
C ARG A 71 30.47 -27.95 11.25
N GLN A 72 31.48 -28.81 11.10
CA GLN A 72 31.92 -29.30 9.78
C GLN A 72 31.04 -30.44 9.25
N ARG A 73 30.36 -31.18 10.12
CA ARG A 73 29.51 -32.31 9.75
C ARG A 73 28.08 -32.12 10.25
N PRO A 74 27.07 -32.42 9.43
CA PRO A 74 25.67 -32.36 9.85
C PRO A 74 25.38 -33.47 10.87
N TYR A 75 24.32 -33.28 11.65
CA TYR A 75 23.82 -34.33 12.54
C TYR A 75 23.24 -35.49 11.74
N PRO A 76 23.34 -36.73 12.26
CA PRO A 76 22.68 -37.86 11.63
C PRO A 76 21.16 -37.69 11.69
N VAL A 77 20.51 -37.80 10.54
CA VAL A 77 19.05 -37.73 10.42
C VAL A 77 18.46 -39.13 10.62
N PRO A 78 17.54 -39.31 11.59
CA PRO A 78 16.83 -40.58 11.80
C PRO A 78 16.09 -41.02 10.55
N TYR A 79 16.08 -42.33 10.27
CA TYR A 79 15.49 -42.88 9.05
C TYR A 79 14.03 -42.44 8.84
N ALA A 80 13.23 -42.46 9.91
CA ALA A 80 11.83 -42.06 9.89
C ALA A 80 11.58 -40.61 9.43
N MET A 81 12.56 -39.71 9.62
CA MET A 81 12.43 -38.29 9.27
C MET A 81 13.01 -37.93 7.90
N ARG A 82 13.70 -38.86 7.24
CA ARG A 82 14.40 -38.55 5.99
C ARG A 82 13.46 -38.17 4.86
N GLN A 83 12.31 -38.84 4.78
CA GLN A 83 11.35 -38.58 3.71
C GLN A 83 10.62 -37.26 3.92
N THR A 84 10.12 -37.01 5.14
CA THR A 84 9.40 -35.77 5.47
C THR A 84 10.27 -34.53 5.25
N LEU A 85 11.54 -34.57 5.68
CA LEU A 85 12.47 -33.46 5.46
C LEU A 85 12.75 -33.23 3.98
N ARG A 86 12.81 -34.27 3.15
CA ARG A 86 12.99 -34.11 1.70
C ARG A 86 11.78 -33.42 1.08
N ASP A 87 10.58 -33.85 1.45
CA ASP A 87 9.34 -33.30 0.92
C ASP A 87 9.20 -31.82 1.31
N GLU A 88 9.52 -31.45 2.55
CA GLU A 88 9.54 -30.06 3.02
C GLU A 88 10.59 -29.20 2.30
N LEU A 89 11.80 -29.72 2.09
CA LEU A 89 12.86 -28.98 1.40
C LEU A 89 12.49 -28.69 -0.06
N VAL A 90 11.84 -29.63 -0.74
CA VAL A 90 11.36 -29.42 -2.12
C VAL A 90 10.35 -28.27 -2.18
N ILE A 91 9.44 -28.21 -1.21
CA ILE A 91 8.46 -27.12 -1.10
C ILE A 91 9.17 -25.78 -0.92
N VAL A 92 10.13 -25.69 0.01
CA VAL A 92 10.83 -24.43 0.30
C VAL A 92 11.69 -23.95 -0.88
N VAL A 93 12.34 -24.88 -1.60
CA VAL A 93 13.22 -24.53 -2.73
C VAL A 93 12.43 -24.19 -3.98
N LEU A 94 11.32 -24.86 -4.26
CA LEU A 94 10.50 -24.58 -5.45
C LEU A 94 9.57 -23.39 -5.30
N LEU A 95 9.16 -23.04 -4.08
CA LEU A 95 8.25 -21.92 -3.82
C LEU A 95 8.96 -20.60 -3.54
N LYS A 96 10.28 -20.59 -3.34
CA LYS A 96 11.05 -19.35 -3.36
C LYS A 96 11.43 -19.02 -4.80
N PRO A 97 10.93 -17.93 -5.40
CA PRO A 97 11.55 -17.41 -6.61
C PRO A 97 13.01 -17.08 -6.29
N LEU A 98 13.92 -17.61 -7.11
CA LEU A 98 15.29 -17.13 -7.18
C LEU A 98 15.23 -15.83 -7.99
N ASP A 99 15.13 -14.70 -7.29
CA ASP A 99 15.39 -13.38 -7.87
C ASP A 99 16.91 -13.15 -8.02
#